data_AF-A0A7X8XDE2-F1
#
_entry.id   AF-A0A7X8XDE2-F1
#
_cell.length_a   1.000
_cell.length_b   1.000
_cell.length_c   1.000
_cell.angle_alpha   90.00
_cell.angle_beta   90.00
_cell.angle_gamma   90.00
#
_symmetry.space_group_name_H-M   'P 1'
#
loop_
_entity.id
_entity.type
_entity.pdbx_description
1 polymer ?
#
loop_
_entity_poly.entity_id
_entity_poly.type
_entity_poly.pdbx_seq_one_letter_code
_entity_poly.pdbx_strand_id
1 'polypeptide(L)'
;MLKDIEDISTKKHYGKIKDKIAFLMGFDEPFNGYTEIFSRTLNPAATNELDEVDRKIKETCGYGKYGLPDYFAEEDKDDALHRIAFVRWVNREFHSMNKELKEVLAKVFPGVPFKMGTNNTCGGLAPLDYALFNDIADMLACDPYPTSSTGNFGFARALYHTGFSTKMLRDLAPKAKTLIMPQCFIYYGGKPIPSDLREWASQALKNGADGFMWYCSDATYKLFDCYREMLAINAHVSRMNRIMQPENVKTAVLFSNDDMAALRDNVQHAAYSVYSILGEHVKCAFDFISNTGILNGDSDLNNYKLVYVPKLTWSEQALNKKLLEFISNGGTLIVFDPRFLTWNRDGSIVAERAILAGVASITPRNAEKTLICNGVSLPLTPNANVQLPTGMKVESYDLSGVTGKVIGVYADNAPAVVENMVGRGKVIFFASQPFGNSSLALQPENWKDFFEAQAETIKEKSNLPIWDLTLPESILKYPNLKPLQ
;
A
#
# COMPACT_ATOMS: atom_id res chain seq x y z
N MET A 1 -28.32 -5.41 16.18
CA MET A 1 -27.35 -6.05 15.26
C MET A 1 -26.75 -7.33 15.85
N LEU A 2 -25.84 -7.28 16.83
CA LEU A 2 -25.16 -8.51 17.31
C LEU A 2 -26.12 -9.56 17.86
N LYS A 3 -27.11 -9.15 18.66
CA LYS A 3 -28.19 -10.03 19.15
C LYS A 3 -28.99 -10.69 18.02
N ASP A 4 -29.26 -9.94 16.95
CA ASP A 4 -29.99 -10.46 15.79
C ASP A 4 -29.19 -11.55 15.06
N ILE A 5 -27.85 -11.44 15.08
CA ILE A 5 -26.93 -12.46 14.53
C ILE A 5 -26.97 -13.72 15.39
N GLU A 6 -26.90 -13.61 16.73
CA GLU A 6 -26.98 -14.76 17.64
C GLU A 6 -28.27 -15.57 17.42
N ASP A 7 -29.38 -14.86 17.19
CA ASP A 7 -30.70 -15.44 16.95
C ASP A 7 -30.81 -16.15 15.59
N ILE A 8 -29.85 -15.98 14.66
CA ILE A 8 -29.86 -16.69 13.35
C ILE A 8 -29.91 -18.20 13.56
N SER A 9 -29.18 -18.70 14.55
CA SER A 9 -29.12 -20.13 14.89
C SER A 9 -30.50 -20.72 15.26
N THR A 10 -31.44 -19.89 15.71
CA THR A 10 -32.80 -20.27 16.10
C THR A 10 -33.79 -20.26 14.94
N LYS A 11 -33.41 -19.70 13.78
CA LYS A 11 -34.32 -19.53 12.65
C LYS A 11 -34.57 -20.87 11.94
N LYS A 12 -35.82 -21.07 11.47
CA LYS A 12 -36.31 -22.28 10.80
C LYS A 12 -35.39 -22.84 9.69
N HIS A 13 -34.65 -21.96 9.01
CA HIS A 13 -33.80 -22.34 7.88
C HIS A 13 -32.32 -22.49 8.21
N TYR A 14 -31.89 -22.23 9.45
CA TYR A 14 -30.48 -22.29 9.87
C TYR A 14 -29.82 -23.63 9.50
N GLY A 15 -30.45 -24.75 9.86
CA GLY A 15 -29.93 -26.09 9.55
C GLY A 15 -29.82 -26.39 8.04
N LYS A 16 -30.50 -25.63 7.16
CA LYS A 16 -30.40 -25.79 5.70
C LYS A 16 -29.28 -24.94 5.08
N ILE A 17 -28.83 -23.89 5.77
CA ILE A 17 -27.87 -22.92 5.25
C ILE A 17 -26.48 -23.07 5.87
N LYS A 18 -26.37 -23.49 7.14
CA LYS A 18 -25.12 -23.41 7.90
C LYS A 18 -23.94 -24.13 7.22
N ASP A 19 -24.20 -25.24 6.54
CA ASP A 19 -23.17 -26.05 5.87
C ASP A 19 -22.94 -25.62 4.40
N LYS A 20 -23.61 -24.55 3.95
CA LYS A 20 -23.51 -23.99 2.59
C LYS A 20 -22.79 -22.64 2.53
N ILE A 21 -22.43 -22.08 3.68
CA ILE A 21 -21.76 -20.78 3.75
C ILE A 21 -20.27 -20.98 3.49
N ALA A 22 -19.74 -20.31 2.46
CA ALA A 22 -18.33 -20.39 2.10
C ALA A 22 -17.43 -19.55 3.03
N PHE A 23 -17.91 -18.37 3.42
CA PHE A 23 -17.27 -17.48 4.38
C PHE A 23 -18.31 -16.51 4.95
N LEU A 24 -17.98 -15.90 6.08
CA LEU A 24 -18.74 -14.82 6.70
C LEU A 24 -18.05 -13.50 6.36
N MET A 25 -18.84 -12.48 6.02
CA MET A 25 -18.31 -11.19 5.60
C MET A 25 -18.47 -10.17 6.73
N GLY A 26 -17.37 -9.47 7.03
CA GLY A 26 -17.40 -8.22 7.79
C GLY A 26 -17.90 -7.07 6.93
N PHE A 27 -17.37 -5.88 7.18
CA PHE A 27 -17.77 -4.68 6.44
C PHE A 27 -17.00 -4.54 5.13
N ASP A 28 -17.73 -4.23 4.07
CA ASP A 28 -17.18 -3.96 2.75
C ASP A 28 -16.78 -2.48 2.64
N GLU A 29 -15.60 -2.19 2.11
CA GLU A 29 -15.10 -0.84 1.80
C GLU A 29 -15.26 0.19 2.96
N PRO A 30 -14.68 -0.07 4.14
CA PRO A 30 -14.98 0.66 5.37
C PRO A 30 -14.54 2.13 5.39
N PHE A 31 -13.72 2.54 4.42
CA PHE A 31 -13.24 3.91 4.25
C PHE A 31 -14.03 4.69 3.19
N ASN A 32 -15.10 4.14 2.61
CA ASN A 32 -15.94 4.93 1.72
C ASN A 32 -16.68 6.03 2.48
N GLY A 33 -16.56 7.28 2.01
CA GLY A 33 -17.30 8.42 2.57
C GLY A 33 -16.84 8.84 3.98
N TYR A 34 -15.76 8.27 4.52
CA TYR A 34 -15.35 8.54 5.91
C TYR A 34 -15.00 10.01 6.13
N THR A 35 -14.41 10.68 5.13
CA THR A 35 -14.08 12.11 5.22
C THR A 35 -15.32 12.98 5.31
N GLU A 36 -16.40 12.59 4.62
CA GLU A 36 -17.67 13.28 4.57
C GLU A 36 -18.47 13.06 5.85
N ILE A 37 -18.48 11.82 6.36
CA ILE A 37 -19.18 11.45 7.60
C ILE A 37 -18.59 12.19 8.80
N PHE A 38 -17.25 12.28 8.87
CA PHE A 38 -16.54 12.88 9.99
C PHE A 38 -16.13 14.34 9.73
N SER A 39 -17.00 15.12 9.09
CA SER A 39 -16.78 16.55 8.82
C SER A 39 -17.78 17.42 9.59
N ARG A 40 -17.28 18.40 10.35
CA ARG A 40 -18.11 19.42 11.01
C ARG A 40 -18.71 20.39 10.00
N THR A 41 -17.94 20.68 8.96
CA THR A 41 -18.33 21.54 7.83
C THR A 41 -19.53 20.96 7.10
N LEU A 42 -19.53 19.65 6.81
CA LEU A 42 -20.64 19.01 6.12
C LEU A 42 -21.80 18.60 7.05
N ASN A 43 -21.53 18.33 8.33
CA ASN A 43 -22.53 17.81 9.28
C ASN A 43 -22.66 18.67 10.55
N PRO A 44 -23.05 19.96 10.44
CA PRO A 44 -23.15 20.85 11.60
C PRO A 44 -24.18 20.38 12.65
N ALA A 45 -25.20 19.61 12.23
CA ALA A 45 -26.19 19.05 13.12
C ALA A 45 -25.66 17.93 14.04
N ALA A 46 -24.51 17.32 13.70
CA ALA A 46 -23.89 16.22 14.45
C ALA A 46 -22.73 16.71 15.35
N THR A 47 -22.69 18.00 15.69
CA THR A 47 -21.54 18.62 16.40
C THR A 47 -21.23 17.90 17.71
N ASN A 48 -22.23 17.53 18.51
CA ASN A 48 -22.01 16.87 19.80
C ASN A 48 -21.36 15.49 19.63
N GLU A 49 -21.82 14.71 18.66
CA GLU A 49 -21.27 13.40 18.32
C GLU A 49 -19.84 13.52 17.79
N LEU A 50 -19.58 14.50 16.92
CA LEU A 50 -18.26 14.76 16.36
C LEU A 50 -17.27 15.28 17.42
N ASP A 51 -17.72 16.01 18.43
CA ASP A 51 -16.91 16.46 19.56
C ASP A 51 -16.56 15.29 20.50
N GLU A 52 -17.47 14.33 20.68
CA GLU A 52 -17.15 13.09 21.40
C GLU A 52 -16.08 12.27 20.65
N VAL A 53 -16.20 12.16 19.33
CA VAL A 53 -15.21 11.48 18.47
C VAL A 53 -13.86 12.19 18.54
N ASP A 54 -13.84 13.52 18.43
CA ASP A 54 -12.62 14.33 18.57
C ASP A 54 -11.90 14.08 19.91
N ARG A 55 -12.65 14.07 21.01
CA ARG A 55 -12.12 13.75 22.34
C ARG A 55 -11.49 12.35 22.39
N LYS A 56 -12.19 11.33 21.86
CA LYS A 56 -11.67 9.95 21.82
C LYS A 56 -10.38 9.84 21.01
N ILE A 57 -10.31 10.52 19.86
CA ILE A 57 -9.10 10.53 19.02
C ILE A 57 -7.93 11.14 19.79
N LYS A 58 -8.13 12.32 20.41
CA LYS A 58 -7.11 12.99 21.22
C LYS A 58 -6.60 12.09 22.33
N GLU A 59 -7.49 11.43 23.07
CA GLU A 59 -7.15 10.57 24.21
C GLU A 59 -6.38 9.30 23.79
N THR A 60 -6.73 8.70 22.65
CA THR A 60 -6.26 7.34 22.31
C THR A 60 -5.13 7.30 21.29
N CYS A 61 -5.12 8.23 20.34
CA CYS A 61 -4.22 8.22 19.19
C CYS A 61 -3.53 9.57 18.95
N GLY A 62 -4.05 10.65 19.55
CA GLY A 62 -3.66 12.02 19.30
C GLY A 62 -2.83 12.70 20.38
N TYR A 63 -2.33 11.96 21.37
CA TYR A 63 -1.46 12.48 22.43
C TYR A 63 -2.07 13.66 23.22
N GLY A 64 -3.39 13.63 23.40
CA GLY A 64 -4.16 14.70 24.04
C GLY A 64 -4.29 15.99 23.22
N LYS A 65 -3.69 16.06 22.03
CA LYS A 65 -3.59 17.27 21.22
C LYS A 65 -4.32 17.15 19.88
N TYR A 66 -4.01 16.11 19.10
CA TYR A 66 -4.51 15.95 17.74
C TYR A 66 -5.82 15.17 17.71
N GLY A 67 -6.89 15.80 17.26
CA GLY A 67 -8.23 15.22 17.18
C GLY A 67 -8.74 15.04 15.76
N LEU A 68 -10.05 15.20 15.59
CA LEU A 68 -10.75 14.94 14.34
C LEU A 68 -10.43 16.02 13.29
N PRO A 69 -9.78 15.69 12.15
CA PRO A 69 -9.58 16.63 11.05
C PRO A 69 -10.90 16.93 10.34
N ASP A 70 -11.00 18.09 9.69
CA ASP A 70 -12.10 18.40 8.78
C ASP A 70 -11.56 18.64 7.37
N TYR A 71 -11.76 17.65 6.49
CA TYR A 71 -11.25 17.65 5.12
C TYR A 71 -11.89 18.70 4.20
N PHE A 72 -12.93 19.40 4.68
CA PHE A 72 -13.67 20.43 3.97
C PHE A 72 -13.48 21.82 4.58
N ALA A 73 -12.68 21.95 5.64
CA ALA A 73 -12.26 23.22 6.22
C ALA A 73 -10.93 23.70 5.63
N GLU A 74 -10.51 24.93 5.97
CA GLU A 74 -9.16 25.40 5.66
C GLU A 74 -8.12 24.58 6.42
N GLU A 75 -7.02 24.20 5.74
CA GLU A 75 -5.98 23.40 6.37
C GLU A 75 -5.23 24.18 7.46
N ASP A 76 -5.03 23.54 8.61
CA ASP A 76 -4.17 24.05 9.68
C ASP A 76 -2.74 23.47 9.62
N LYS A 77 -1.83 24.01 10.43
CA LYS A 77 -0.40 23.60 10.43
C LYS A 77 -0.14 22.20 10.99
N ASP A 78 -1.05 21.70 11.82
CA ASP A 78 -0.98 20.42 12.53
C ASP A 78 -1.88 19.35 11.86
N ASP A 79 -2.59 19.69 10.77
CA ASP A 79 -3.54 18.84 10.05
C ASP A 79 -2.98 17.46 9.69
N ALA A 80 -1.69 17.39 9.32
CA ALA A 80 -1.03 16.11 9.06
C ALA A 80 -1.10 15.17 10.27
N LEU A 81 -0.90 15.69 11.49
CA LEU A 81 -0.95 14.93 12.74
C LEU A 81 -2.40 14.64 13.14
N HIS A 82 -3.35 15.55 12.87
CA HIS A 82 -4.79 15.27 13.00
C HIS A 82 -5.21 14.09 12.12
N ARG A 83 -4.79 14.08 10.85
CA ARG A 83 -5.07 12.99 9.91
C ARG A 83 -4.44 11.66 10.33
N ILE A 84 -3.19 11.67 10.79
CA ILE A 84 -2.54 10.46 11.35
C ILE A 84 -3.35 9.92 12.54
N ALA A 85 -3.66 10.78 13.52
CA ALA A 85 -4.40 10.38 14.71
C ALA A 85 -5.77 9.79 14.37
N PHE A 86 -6.50 10.45 13.47
CA PHE A 86 -7.82 10.02 13.02
C PHE A 86 -7.80 8.69 12.26
N VAL A 87 -6.94 8.53 11.25
CA VAL A 87 -6.86 7.28 10.47
C VAL A 87 -6.46 6.10 11.37
N ARG A 88 -5.54 6.31 12.32
CA ARG A 88 -5.18 5.29 13.31
C ARG A 88 -6.38 4.93 14.20
N TRP A 89 -7.12 5.93 14.67
CA TRP A 89 -8.32 5.70 15.48
C TRP A 89 -9.39 4.93 14.69
N VAL A 90 -9.73 5.34 13.47
CA VAL A 90 -10.72 4.64 12.63
C VAL A 90 -10.32 3.19 12.39
N ASN A 91 -9.06 2.91 12.07
CA ASN A 91 -8.57 1.55 11.91
C ASN A 91 -8.71 0.71 13.19
N ARG A 92 -8.44 1.29 14.38
CA ARG A 92 -8.59 0.59 15.67
C ARG A 92 -10.05 0.32 16.03
N GLU A 93 -10.94 1.28 15.83
CA GLU A 93 -12.38 1.07 16.04
C GLU A 93 -12.91 0.00 15.08
N PHE A 94 -12.48 0.06 13.81
CA PHE A 94 -12.86 -0.91 12.81
C PHE A 94 -12.36 -2.33 13.14
N HIS A 95 -11.14 -2.43 13.67
CA HIS A 95 -10.60 -3.69 14.18
C HIS A 95 -11.45 -4.23 15.34
N SER A 96 -11.70 -3.40 16.36
CA SER A 96 -12.48 -3.79 17.54
C SER A 96 -13.88 -4.29 17.14
N MET A 97 -14.58 -3.53 16.29
CA MET A 97 -15.90 -3.90 15.80
C MET A 97 -15.88 -5.23 15.03
N ASN A 98 -14.90 -5.45 14.14
CA ASN A 98 -14.81 -6.70 13.38
C ASN A 98 -14.41 -7.89 14.26
N LYS A 99 -13.62 -7.66 15.31
CA LYS A 99 -13.29 -8.69 16.29
C LYS A 99 -14.54 -9.18 17.03
N GLU A 100 -15.35 -8.26 17.55
CA GLU A 100 -16.62 -8.59 18.20
C GLU A 100 -17.58 -9.31 17.24
N LEU A 101 -17.68 -8.81 16.01
CA LEU A 101 -18.49 -9.43 14.96
C LEU A 101 -18.02 -10.87 14.66
N LYS A 102 -16.71 -11.09 14.50
CA LYS A 102 -16.11 -12.42 14.28
C LYS A 102 -16.46 -13.36 15.44
N GLU A 103 -16.30 -12.91 16.68
CA GLU A 103 -16.57 -13.73 17.87
C GLU A 103 -18.03 -14.18 17.94
N VAL A 104 -18.98 -13.29 17.65
CA VAL A 104 -20.41 -13.63 17.59
C VAL A 104 -20.70 -14.58 16.44
N LEU A 105 -20.19 -14.27 15.24
CA LEU A 105 -20.37 -15.08 14.05
C LEU A 105 -19.79 -16.49 14.19
N ALA A 106 -18.64 -16.65 14.85
CA ALA A 106 -18.01 -17.94 15.08
C ALA A 106 -18.84 -18.87 15.99
N LYS A 107 -19.66 -18.31 16.89
CA LYS A 107 -20.61 -19.09 17.71
C LYS A 107 -21.77 -19.62 16.86
N VAL A 108 -22.22 -18.81 15.91
CA VAL A 108 -23.37 -19.13 15.04
C VAL A 108 -22.95 -20.03 13.88
N PHE A 109 -21.77 -19.84 13.31
CA PHE A 109 -21.26 -20.57 12.16
C PHE A 109 -19.83 -21.08 12.43
N PRO A 110 -19.67 -22.08 13.33
CA PRO A 110 -18.36 -22.56 13.73
C PRO A 110 -17.58 -23.15 12.55
N GLY A 111 -16.30 -22.78 12.44
CA GLY A 111 -15.39 -23.28 11.41
C GLY A 111 -15.53 -22.61 10.04
N VAL A 112 -16.48 -21.67 9.87
CA VAL A 112 -16.61 -20.89 8.64
C VAL A 112 -15.60 -19.72 8.66
N PRO A 113 -14.76 -19.55 7.62
CA PRO A 113 -13.79 -18.46 7.56
C PRO A 113 -14.42 -17.07 7.62
N PHE A 114 -13.76 -16.13 8.29
CA PHE A 114 -14.15 -14.73 8.37
C PHE A 114 -13.35 -13.88 7.38
N LYS A 115 -14.04 -13.37 6.35
CA LYS A 115 -13.54 -12.33 5.46
C LYS A 115 -13.77 -10.97 6.12
N MET A 116 -12.72 -10.37 6.65
CA MET A 116 -12.83 -9.10 7.42
C MET A 116 -13.43 -7.98 6.56
N GLY A 117 -12.98 -7.83 5.31
CA GLY A 117 -13.43 -6.76 4.44
C GLY A 117 -12.80 -6.78 3.06
N THR A 118 -13.20 -5.82 2.23
CA THR A 118 -12.54 -5.47 0.97
C THR A 118 -12.00 -4.06 1.12
N ASN A 119 -10.70 -3.85 0.89
CA ASN A 119 -10.18 -2.50 0.80
C ASN A 119 -10.47 -1.91 -0.57
N ASN A 120 -11.01 -0.70 -0.59
CA ASN A 120 -11.25 0.03 -1.82
C ASN A 120 -9.90 0.44 -2.44
N THR A 121 -9.53 -0.26 -3.50
CA THR A 121 -8.41 0.01 -4.38
C THR A 121 -8.86 0.31 -5.80
N CYS A 122 -10.13 0.72 -6.03
CA CYS A 122 -10.68 1.00 -7.35
C CYS A 122 -9.77 1.90 -8.22
N GLY A 123 -9.25 2.98 -7.66
CA GLY A 123 -8.39 3.93 -8.38
C GLY A 123 -7.07 4.17 -7.66
N GLY A 124 -7.17 4.67 -6.42
CA GLY A 124 -6.09 4.79 -5.45
C GLY A 124 -6.30 3.79 -4.32
N LEU A 125 -5.55 3.90 -3.23
CA LEU A 125 -5.66 3.04 -2.05
C LEU A 125 -6.42 3.79 -0.95
N ALA A 126 -7.43 3.16 -0.37
CA ALA A 126 -7.98 3.62 0.91
C ALA A 126 -7.00 3.30 2.07
N PRO A 127 -6.96 4.14 3.13
CA PRO A 127 -5.96 4.06 4.20
C PRO A 127 -6.30 3.00 5.27
N LEU A 128 -6.60 1.79 4.81
CA LEU A 128 -6.82 0.61 5.66
C LEU A 128 -5.47 0.00 6.05
N ASP A 129 -5.22 -0.14 7.35
CA ASP A 129 -3.99 -0.72 7.87
C ASP A 129 -4.07 -2.25 7.87
N TYR A 130 -3.71 -2.89 6.77
CA TYR A 130 -3.82 -4.35 6.59
C TYR A 130 -3.18 -5.15 7.73
N ALA A 131 -2.02 -4.71 8.21
CA ALA A 131 -1.27 -5.42 9.25
C ALA A 131 -2.00 -5.44 10.60
N LEU A 132 -2.88 -4.46 10.86
CA LEU A 132 -3.67 -4.41 12.08
C LEU A 132 -4.65 -5.60 12.19
N PHE A 133 -5.05 -6.20 11.08
CA PHE A 133 -6.11 -7.21 11.04
C PHE A 133 -5.59 -8.66 10.99
N ASN A 134 -4.28 -8.87 11.07
CA ASN A 134 -3.64 -10.19 11.00
C ASN A 134 -4.09 -11.17 12.09
N ASP A 135 -4.58 -10.67 13.23
CA ASP A 135 -5.09 -11.49 14.34
C ASP A 135 -6.56 -11.90 14.19
N ILE A 136 -7.33 -11.22 13.32
CA ILE A 136 -8.76 -11.47 13.15
C ILE A 136 -9.18 -11.90 11.74
N ALA A 137 -8.43 -11.58 10.68
CA ALA A 137 -8.83 -11.89 9.33
C ALA A 137 -8.37 -13.31 8.90
N ASP A 138 -9.33 -14.15 8.50
CA ASP A 138 -8.99 -15.40 7.78
C ASP A 138 -8.84 -15.13 6.27
N MET A 139 -9.54 -14.10 5.78
CA MET A 139 -9.47 -13.61 4.41
C MET A 139 -9.54 -12.08 4.39
N LEU A 140 -8.81 -11.47 3.46
CA LEU A 140 -8.93 -10.05 3.11
C LEU A 140 -9.02 -9.89 1.60
N ALA A 141 -9.72 -8.85 1.15
CA ALA A 141 -9.83 -8.55 -0.26
C ALA A 141 -9.39 -7.13 -0.62
N CYS A 142 -9.06 -6.94 -1.90
CA CYS A 142 -9.00 -5.63 -2.54
C CYS A 142 -9.60 -5.71 -3.94
N ASP A 143 -10.06 -4.58 -4.46
CA ASP A 143 -10.77 -4.42 -5.73
C ASP A 143 -10.01 -3.51 -6.71
N PRO A 144 -8.83 -3.94 -7.19
CA PRO A 144 -8.00 -3.12 -8.05
C PRO A 144 -8.65 -3.00 -9.43
N TYR A 145 -9.08 -1.79 -9.80
CA TYR A 145 -9.74 -1.52 -11.10
C TYR A 145 -8.88 -0.60 -11.98
N PRO A 146 -8.01 -1.16 -12.84
CA PRO A 146 -7.08 -0.38 -13.65
C PRO A 146 -7.74 0.68 -14.54
N THR A 147 -9.00 0.50 -14.96
CA THR A 147 -9.71 1.53 -15.75
C THR A 147 -10.01 2.80 -14.94
N SER A 148 -10.41 2.67 -13.67
CA SER A 148 -10.61 3.83 -12.78
C SER A 148 -9.27 4.45 -12.38
N SER A 149 -8.24 3.62 -12.12
CA SER A 149 -6.89 4.14 -11.89
C SER A 149 -6.37 4.92 -13.12
N THR A 150 -6.65 4.44 -14.34
CA THR A 150 -6.30 5.14 -15.59
C THR A 150 -7.04 6.46 -15.71
N GLY A 151 -8.36 6.46 -15.46
CA GLY A 151 -9.19 7.66 -15.56
C GLY A 151 -8.83 8.75 -14.55
N ASN A 152 -8.44 8.38 -13.34
CA ASN A 152 -8.09 9.32 -12.27
C ASN A 152 -6.62 9.77 -12.29
N PHE A 153 -5.69 8.85 -12.60
CA PHE A 153 -4.24 9.05 -12.37
C PHE A 153 -3.36 8.75 -13.60
N GLY A 154 -3.97 8.38 -14.73
CA GLY A 154 -3.27 8.10 -15.97
C GLY A 154 -2.72 6.66 -16.07
N PHE A 155 -2.42 6.26 -17.30
CA PHE A 155 -2.03 4.89 -17.64
C PHE A 155 -0.78 4.40 -16.89
N ALA A 156 0.23 5.25 -16.70
CA ALA A 156 1.47 4.87 -16.03
C ALA A 156 1.24 4.36 -14.60
N ARG A 157 0.28 4.96 -13.88
CA ARG A 157 -0.12 4.52 -12.53
C ARG A 157 -1.01 3.27 -12.55
N ALA A 158 -1.77 3.08 -13.62
CA ALA A 158 -2.72 2.00 -13.75
C ALA A 158 -2.12 0.67 -14.22
N LEU A 159 -1.00 0.72 -14.98
CA LEU A 159 -0.44 -0.43 -15.70
C LEU A 159 -0.27 -1.69 -14.82
N TYR A 160 0.32 -1.52 -13.64
CA TYR A 160 0.57 -2.62 -12.69
C TYR A 160 -0.28 -2.49 -11.42
N HIS A 161 -1.41 -1.79 -11.51
CA HIS A 161 -2.22 -1.46 -10.36
C HIS A 161 -2.78 -2.72 -9.66
N THR A 162 -3.21 -3.73 -10.42
CA THR A 162 -3.67 -5.01 -9.86
C THR A 162 -2.55 -5.73 -9.13
N GLY A 163 -1.35 -5.81 -9.72
CA GLY A 163 -0.19 -6.43 -9.07
C GLY A 163 0.22 -5.71 -7.79
N PHE A 164 0.29 -4.37 -7.83
CA PHE A 164 0.66 -3.54 -6.68
C PHE A 164 -0.32 -3.71 -5.51
N SER A 165 -1.63 -3.57 -5.76
CA SER A 165 -2.65 -3.73 -4.74
C SER A 165 -2.69 -5.15 -4.16
N THR A 166 -2.48 -6.17 -5.01
CA THR A 166 -2.37 -7.57 -4.54
C THR A 166 -1.16 -7.74 -3.63
N LYS A 167 0.02 -7.29 -4.06
CA LYS A 167 1.26 -7.49 -3.30
C LYS A 167 1.23 -6.77 -1.97
N MET A 168 0.75 -5.52 -1.96
CA MET A 168 0.52 -4.75 -0.73
C MET A 168 -0.38 -5.51 0.24
N LEU A 169 -1.52 -6.03 -0.23
CA LEU A 169 -2.43 -6.80 0.61
C LEU A 169 -1.79 -8.08 1.15
N ARG A 170 -1.13 -8.83 0.26
CA ARG A 170 -0.50 -10.11 0.57
C ARG A 170 0.59 -9.97 1.63
N ASP A 171 1.51 -9.03 1.43
CA ASP A 171 2.71 -8.92 2.24
C ASP A 171 2.42 -8.24 3.58
N LEU A 172 1.47 -7.29 3.63
CA LEU A 172 1.11 -6.61 4.87
C LEU A 172 0.10 -7.40 5.72
N ALA A 173 -0.67 -8.33 5.13
CA ALA A 173 -1.55 -9.24 5.86
C ALA A 173 -1.20 -10.73 5.62
N PRO A 174 0.02 -11.17 5.98
CA PRO A 174 0.52 -12.50 5.60
C PRO A 174 -0.24 -13.67 6.25
N LYS A 175 -1.05 -13.40 7.30
CA LYS A 175 -1.85 -14.42 7.99
C LYS A 175 -3.22 -14.65 7.35
N ALA A 176 -3.67 -13.74 6.48
CA ALA A 176 -4.95 -13.84 5.80
C ALA A 176 -4.79 -14.39 4.37
N LYS A 177 -5.81 -15.11 3.88
CA LYS A 177 -5.90 -15.39 2.44
C LYS A 177 -6.14 -14.10 1.67
N THR A 178 -5.38 -13.90 0.59
CA THR A 178 -5.47 -12.72 -0.27
C THR A 178 -6.49 -12.96 -1.39
N LEU A 179 -7.64 -12.30 -1.32
CA LEU A 179 -8.68 -12.38 -2.34
C LEU A 179 -8.64 -11.13 -3.22
N ILE A 180 -8.61 -11.29 -4.53
CA ILE A 180 -8.63 -10.13 -5.44
C ILE A 180 -9.99 -10.06 -6.11
N MET A 181 -10.52 -8.85 -6.29
CA MET A 181 -11.72 -8.60 -7.08
C MET A 181 -11.32 -7.94 -8.40
N PRO A 182 -10.88 -8.69 -9.44
CA PRO A 182 -10.55 -8.05 -10.70
C PRO A 182 -11.81 -7.52 -11.40
N GLN A 183 -11.62 -6.44 -12.16
CA GLN A 183 -12.68 -5.80 -12.93
C GLN A 183 -13.17 -6.69 -14.09
N CYS A 184 -14.47 -6.97 -14.15
CA CYS A 184 -15.15 -7.53 -15.31
C CYS A 184 -16.44 -6.74 -15.62
N PHE A 185 -16.35 -5.41 -15.60
CA PHE A 185 -17.47 -4.50 -15.85
C PHE A 185 -16.96 -3.18 -16.44
N ILE A 186 -17.84 -2.35 -16.96
CA ILE A 186 -17.48 -1.01 -17.46
C ILE A 186 -17.39 -0.08 -16.26
N TYR A 187 -16.26 0.58 -16.08
CA TYR A 187 -16.05 1.50 -14.96
C TYR A 187 -15.23 2.69 -15.38
N TYR A 188 -15.60 3.88 -14.90
CA TYR A 188 -14.91 5.15 -15.18
C TYR A 188 -14.67 5.40 -16.69
N GLY A 189 -15.62 5.02 -17.54
CA GLY A 189 -15.53 5.12 -19.01
C GLY A 189 -14.63 4.08 -19.68
N GLY A 190 -13.89 3.27 -18.92
CA GLY A 190 -13.07 2.17 -19.43
C GLY A 190 -13.86 0.87 -19.61
N LYS A 191 -13.72 0.26 -20.78
CA LYS A 191 -14.29 -1.04 -21.12
C LYS A 191 -13.16 -2.07 -21.23
N PRO A 192 -13.08 -3.08 -20.35
CA PRO A 192 -12.05 -4.12 -20.46
C PRO A 192 -12.29 -5.01 -21.68
N ILE A 193 -11.20 -5.60 -22.17
CA ILE A 193 -11.20 -6.68 -23.17
C ILE A 193 -10.63 -7.98 -22.56
N PRO A 194 -10.83 -9.16 -23.17
CA PRO A 194 -10.36 -10.44 -22.63
C PRO A 194 -8.87 -10.49 -22.26
N SER A 195 -7.99 -9.84 -23.03
CA SER A 195 -6.56 -9.78 -22.70
C SER A 195 -6.28 -9.01 -21.41
N ASP A 196 -7.08 -7.98 -21.11
CA ASP A 196 -6.94 -7.21 -19.86
C ASP A 196 -7.24 -8.11 -18.66
N LEU A 197 -8.30 -8.93 -18.73
CA LEU A 197 -8.67 -9.85 -17.66
C LEU A 197 -7.56 -10.88 -17.41
N ARG A 198 -6.92 -11.39 -18.47
CA ARG A 198 -5.76 -12.29 -18.33
C ARG A 198 -4.60 -11.58 -17.68
N GLU A 199 -4.27 -10.38 -18.12
CA GLU A 199 -3.18 -9.59 -17.56
C GLU A 199 -3.42 -9.32 -16.07
N TRP A 200 -4.58 -8.79 -15.71
CA TRP A 200 -4.91 -8.46 -14.32
C TRP A 200 -4.96 -9.70 -13.42
N ALA A 201 -5.53 -10.82 -13.89
CA ALA A 201 -5.51 -12.08 -13.16
C ALA A 201 -4.07 -12.63 -13.01
N SER A 202 -3.22 -12.46 -14.02
CA SER A 202 -1.81 -12.88 -13.97
C SER A 202 -1.01 -12.04 -12.97
N GLN A 203 -1.21 -10.72 -12.98
CA GLN A 203 -0.63 -9.82 -11.99
C GLN A 203 -1.06 -10.20 -10.58
N ALA A 204 -2.35 -10.49 -10.36
CA ALA A 204 -2.83 -10.93 -9.05
C ALA A 204 -2.18 -12.25 -8.61
N LEU A 205 -2.12 -13.24 -9.50
CA LEU A 205 -1.56 -14.55 -9.18
C LEU A 205 -0.06 -14.50 -8.88
N LYS A 206 0.73 -13.79 -9.70
CA LYS A 206 2.18 -13.68 -9.50
C LYS A 206 2.54 -12.95 -8.21
N ASN A 207 1.67 -12.03 -7.76
CA ASN A 207 1.81 -11.29 -6.51
C ASN A 207 1.11 -11.95 -5.30
N GLY A 208 0.68 -13.21 -5.41
CA GLY A 208 0.28 -14.02 -4.26
C GLY A 208 -1.20 -14.10 -3.94
N ALA A 209 -2.09 -13.80 -4.89
CA ALA A 209 -3.52 -14.03 -4.73
C ALA A 209 -3.84 -15.51 -4.41
N ASP A 210 -4.69 -15.73 -3.42
CA ASP A 210 -5.25 -17.03 -3.03
C ASP A 210 -6.57 -17.35 -3.76
N GLY A 211 -7.25 -16.32 -4.31
CA GLY A 211 -8.50 -16.51 -5.04
C GLY A 211 -9.05 -15.23 -5.66
N PHE A 212 -10.09 -15.40 -6.49
CA PHE A 212 -10.77 -14.30 -7.18
C PHE A 212 -12.22 -14.15 -6.72
N MET A 213 -12.64 -12.91 -6.55
CA MET A 213 -13.99 -12.45 -6.26
C MET A 213 -14.42 -11.44 -7.33
N TRP A 214 -14.64 -11.91 -8.56
CA TRP A 214 -14.91 -11.05 -9.71
C TRP A 214 -16.10 -10.10 -9.51
N TYR A 215 -15.88 -8.80 -9.75
CA TYR A 215 -16.99 -7.86 -9.91
C TYR A 215 -17.46 -7.89 -11.37
N CYS A 216 -18.64 -8.45 -11.60
CA CYS A 216 -19.13 -8.81 -12.94
C CYS A 216 -20.61 -8.51 -13.17
N SER A 217 -21.20 -7.56 -12.42
CA SER A 217 -22.64 -7.29 -12.37
C SER A 217 -23.32 -7.23 -13.75
N ASP A 218 -22.68 -6.55 -14.71
CA ASP A 218 -23.22 -6.35 -16.05
C ASP A 218 -22.50 -7.17 -17.15
N ALA A 219 -21.55 -8.02 -16.76
CA ALA A 219 -20.66 -8.69 -17.69
C ALA A 219 -21.41 -9.65 -18.63
N THR A 220 -22.44 -10.31 -18.11
CA THR A 220 -23.18 -11.37 -18.79
C THR A 220 -23.95 -10.90 -20.03
N TYR A 221 -24.18 -9.60 -20.17
CA TYR A 221 -24.93 -9.02 -21.29
C TYR A 221 -24.22 -7.81 -21.93
N LYS A 222 -23.44 -7.01 -21.20
CA LYS A 222 -22.68 -5.87 -21.78
C LYS A 222 -21.27 -6.24 -22.24
N LEU A 223 -20.65 -7.23 -21.62
CA LEU A 223 -19.24 -7.62 -21.84
C LEU A 223 -19.09 -9.14 -21.98
N PHE A 224 -19.93 -9.74 -22.81
CA PHE A 224 -20.06 -11.19 -22.84
C PHE A 224 -18.74 -11.94 -23.14
N ASP A 225 -17.87 -11.39 -23.99
CA ASP A 225 -16.55 -11.97 -24.24
C ASP A 225 -15.64 -11.93 -23.00
N CYS A 226 -15.67 -10.85 -22.23
CA CYS A 226 -14.97 -10.77 -20.95
C CYS A 226 -15.57 -11.72 -19.91
N TYR A 227 -16.90 -11.88 -19.89
CA TYR A 227 -17.56 -12.86 -19.04
C TYR A 227 -17.12 -14.30 -19.37
N ARG A 228 -17.02 -14.65 -20.66
CA ARG A 228 -16.50 -15.96 -21.09
C ARG A 228 -15.04 -16.15 -20.70
N GLU A 229 -14.21 -15.12 -20.88
CA GLU A 229 -12.81 -15.15 -20.48
C GLU A 229 -12.65 -15.33 -18.97
N MET A 230 -13.43 -14.60 -18.17
CA MET A 230 -13.49 -14.73 -16.71
C MET A 230 -13.80 -16.18 -16.29
N LEU A 231 -14.80 -16.82 -16.91
CA LEU A 231 -15.12 -18.23 -16.64
C LEU A 231 -13.97 -19.16 -17.04
N ALA A 232 -13.32 -18.90 -18.17
CA ALA A 232 -12.19 -19.70 -18.64
C ALA A 232 -10.96 -19.57 -17.73
N ILE A 233 -10.65 -18.36 -17.26
CA ILE A 233 -9.61 -18.08 -16.25
C ILE A 233 -9.90 -18.88 -14.98
N ASN A 234 -11.12 -18.77 -14.42
CA ASN A 234 -11.48 -19.50 -13.21
C ASN A 234 -11.35 -21.02 -13.40
N ALA A 235 -11.78 -21.56 -14.53
CA ALA A 235 -11.61 -22.98 -14.84
C ALA A 235 -10.14 -23.38 -14.96
N HIS A 236 -9.27 -22.53 -15.53
CA HIS A 236 -7.84 -22.80 -15.63
C HIS A 236 -7.18 -22.79 -14.24
N VAL A 237 -7.41 -21.71 -13.48
CA VAL A 237 -6.81 -21.48 -12.16
C VAL A 237 -7.26 -22.52 -11.14
N SER A 238 -8.49 -23.04 -11.22
CA SER A 238 -8.97 -24.09 -10.32
C SER A 238 -8.27 -25.45 -10.52
N ARG A 239 -7.47 -25.62 -11.57
CA ARG A 239 -6.75 -26.87 -11.90
C ARG A 239 -5.24 -26.71 -11.94
N MET A 240 -4.73 -25.49 -11.93
CA MET A 240 -3.29 -25.26 -11.92
C MET A 240 -2.72 -25.52 -10.52
N ASN A 241 -1.44 -25.89 -10.46
CA ASN A 241 -0.73 -25.89 -9.19
C ASN A 241 -0.64 -24.46 -8.65
N ARG A 242 -0.66 -24.33 -7.33
CA ARG A 242 -0.43 -23.04 -6.67
C ARG A 242 0.93 -22.48 -7.08
N ILE A 243 0.96 -21.19 -7.43
CA ILE A 243 2.20 -20.49 -7.74
C ILE A 243 2.97 -20.31 -6.43
N MET A 244 4.19 -20.84 -6.42
CA MET A 244 5.10 -20.69 -5.29
C MET A 244 5.69 -19.30 -5.30
N GLN A 245 5.55 -18.59 -4.19
CA GLN A 245 6.18 -17.30 -4.00
C GLN A 245 7.68 -17.48 -3.68
N PRO A 246 8.55 -16.52 -4.01
CA PRO A 246 9.96 -16.58 -3.64
C PRO A 246 10.15 -16.73 -2.12
N GLU A 247 11.05 -17.63 -1.73
CA GLU A 247 11.45 -17.83 -0.33
C GLU A 247 12.81 -17.17 -0.05
N ASN A 248 13.10 -16.89 1.22
CA ASN A 248 14.35 -16.27 1.69
C ASN A 248 14.60 -14.88 1.07
N VAL A 249 13.54 -14.10 0.95
CA VAL A 249 13.56 -12.70 0.52
C VAL A 249 14.45 -11.89 1.47
N LYS A 250 15.37 -11.10 0.91
CA LYS A 250 16.32 -10.24 1.64
C LYS A 250 16.02 -8.75 1.45
N THR A 251 15.10 -8.41 0.56
CA THR A 251 14.72 -7.04 0.22
C THR A 251 13.33 -6.74 0.74
N ALA A 252 13.15 -5.60 1.41
CA ALA A 252 11.83 -5.10 1.75
C ALA A 252 11.60 -3.67 1.26
N VAL A 253 10.32 -3.30 1.16
CA VAL A 253 9.86 -1.92 0.94
C VAL A 253 9.00 -1.52 2.14
N LEU A 254 9.45 -0.52 2.90
CA LEU A 254 8.73 -0.02 4.06
C LEU A 254 7.62 0.94 3.62
N PHE A 255 6.38 0.52 3.81
CA PHE A 255 5.18 1.32 3.61
C PHE A 255 4.78 2.03 4.92
N SER A 256 4.64 3.35 4.85
CA SER A 256 4.23 4.18 5.99
C SER A 256 2.74 4.48 5.94
N ASN A 257 1.97 3.86 6.84
CA ASN A 257 0.55 4.19 7.03
C ASN A 257 0.38 5.65 7.49
N ASP A 258 1.36 6.17 8.25
CA ASP A 258 1.33 7.54 8.76
C ASP A 258 1.51 8.57 7.64
N ASP A 259 2.45 8.35 6.70
CA ASP A 259 2.64 9.24 5.55
C ASP A 259 1.44 9.22 4.61
N MET A 260 0.84 8.04 4.38
CA MET A 260 -0.39 7.93 3.60
C MET A 260 -1.51 8.79 4.20
N ALA A 261 -1.72 8.71 5.52
CA ALA A 261 -2.72 9.50 6.22
C ALA A 261 -2.38 11.00 6.22
N ALA A 262 -1.15 11.36 6.61
CA ALA A 262 -0.70 12.74 6.74
C ALA A 262 -0.81 13.52 5.43
N LEU A 263 -0.44 12.89 4.31
CA LEU A 263 -0.36 13.51 2.99
C LEU A 263 -1.63 13.33 2.16
N ARG A 264 -2.61 12.56 2.65
CA ARG A 264 -3.77 12.11 1.85
C ARG A 264 -3.34 11.40 0.56
N ASP A 265 -2.20 10.73 0.60
CA ASP A 265 -1.58 10.14 -0.58
C ASP A 265 -2.23 8.79 -0.89
N ASN A 266 -3.42 8.80 -1.48
CA ASN A 266 -4.06 7.56 -1.91
C ASN A 266 -3.40 6.98 -3.18
N VAL A 267 -2.57 7.74 -3.91
CA VAL A 267 -1.99 7.28 -5.18
C VAL A 267 -0.72 6.48 -4.95
N GLN A 268 0.09 6.85 -3.95
CA GLN A 268 1.29 6.15 -3.53
C GLN A 268 2.32 6.01 -4.66
N HIS A 269 2.54 7.08 -5.43
CA HIS A 269 3.46 7.07 -6.58
C HIS A 269 4.85 6.55 -6.24
N ALA A 270 5.38 6.87 -5.06
CA ALA A 270 6.69 6.43 -4.63
C ALA A 270 6.75 4.92 -4.40
N ALA A 271 5.84 4.37 -3.58
CA ALA A 271 5.79 2.93 -3.32
C ALA A 271 5.45 2.13 -4.59
N TYR A 272 4.54 2.65 -5.43
CA TYR A 272 4.19 2.03 -6.72
C TYR A 272 5.37 2.01 -7.70
N SER A 273 6.15 3.08 -7.78
CA SER A 273 7.33 3.12 -8.66
C SER A 273 8.39 2.12 -8.21
N VAL A 274 8.69 2.08 -6.90
CA VAL A 274 9.60 1.08 -6.33
C VAL A 274 9.12 -0.36 -6.59
N TYR A 275 7.82 -0.63 -6.41
CA TYR A 275 7.20 -1.91 -6.77
C TYR A 275 7.41 -2.26 -8.24
N SER A 276 7.08 -1.33 -9.15
CA SER A 276 7.16 -1.58 -10.59
C SER A 276 8.59 -1.83 -11.03
N ILE A 277 9.56 -1.07 -10.50
CA ILE A 277 10.97 -1.23 -10.86
C ILE A 277 11.50 -2.57 -10.31
N LEU A 278 11.29 -2.86 -9.02
CA LEU A 278 11.76 -4.10 -8.41
C LEU A 278 11.11 -5.35 -9.03
N GLY A 279 9.79 -5.35 -9.16
CA GLY A 279 9.03 -6.51 -9.60
C GLY A 279 8.97 -6.65 -11.11
N GLU A 280 8.51 -5.62 -11.81
CA GLU A 280 8.18 -5.75 -13.24
C GLU A 280 9.41 -5.54 -14.14
N HIS A 281 10.38 -4.73 -13.71
CA HIS A 281 11.58 -4.43 -14.51
C HIS A 281 12.82 -5.23 -14.10
N VAL A 282 13.13 -5.30 -12.80
CA VAL A 282 14.28 -6.05 -12.26
C VAL A 282 13.93 -7.52 -12.00
N LYS A 283 12.64 -7.83 -11.81
CA LYS A 283 12.14 -9.18 -11.53
C LYS A 283 12.76 -9.78 -10.27
N CYS A 284 12.88 -8.92 -9.26
CA CYS A 284 13.46 -9.22 -7.96
C CYS A 284 12.42 -9.77 -6.99
N ALA A 285 12.84 -10.60 -6.03
CA ALA A 285 12.02 -10.88 -4.86
C ALA A 285 12.10 -9.73 -3.86
N PHE A 286 10.97 -9.33 -3.29
CA PHE A 286 10.89 -8.36 -2.20
C PHE A 286 9.57 -8.51 -1.45
N ASP A 287 9.50 -8.00 -0.22
CA ASP A 287 8.27 -7.94 0.57
C ASP A 287 7.90 -6.48 0.89
N PHE A 288 6.61 -6.14 0.88
CA PHE A 288 6.15 -4.96 1.60
C PHE A 288 6.08 -5.22 3.10
N ILE A 289 6.58 -4.28 3.89
CA ILE A 289 6.44 -4.27 5.35
C ILE A 289 5.87 -2.93 5.77
N SER A 290 5.19 -2.85 6.92
CA SER A 290 4.65 -1.59 7.44
C SER A 290 5.12 -1.30 8.85
N ASN A 291 4.97 -0.04 9.28
CA ASN A 291 5.19 0.36 10.67
C ASN A 291 4.39 -0.53 11.63
N THR A 292 3.11 -0.80 11.34
CA THR A 292 2.25 -1.65 12.17
C THR A 292 2.71 -3.10 12.18
N GLY A 293 3.05 -3.68 11.02
CA GLY A 293 3.55 -5.06 10.93
C GLY A 293 4.85 -5.28 11.71
N ILE A 294 5.77 -4.31 11.64
CA ILE A 294 7.04 -4.36 12.38
C ILE A 294 6.83 -4.28 13.91
N LEU A 295 5.86 -3.47 14.36
CA LEU A 295 5.59 -3.27 15.78
C LEU A 295 4.78 -4.41 16.39
N ASN A 296 3.87 -5.00 15.61
CA ASN A 296 3.10 -6.19 16.01
C ASN A 296 3.93 -7.48 15.94
N GLY A 297 5.09 -7.45 15.28
CA GLY A 297 5.93 -8.63 15.06
C GLY A 297 5.46 -9.52 13.89
N ASP A 298 4.57 -9.01 13.03
CA ASP A 298 4.17 -9.67 11.79
C ASP A 298 5.27 -9.57 10.71
N SER A 299 6.18 -8.59 10.84
CA SER A 299 7.35 -8.42 9.99
C SER A 299 8.61 -8.25 10.83
N ASP A 300 9.59 -9.14 10.68
CA ASP A 300 10.88 -9.03 11.35
C ASP A 300 11.93 -8.42 10.41
N LEU A 301 12.49 -7.26 10.79
CA LEU A 301 13.53 -6.57 10.03
C LEU A 301 14.81 -7.43 9.88
N ASN A 302 15.06 -8.37 10.80
CA ASN A 302 16.24 -9.25 10.74
C ASN A 302 16.22 -10.23 9.57
N ASN A 303 15.05 -10.45 8.96
CA ASN A 303 14.92 -11.28 7.76
C ASN A 303 15.55 -10.61 6.52
N TYR A 304 15.68 -9.28 6.56
CA TYR A 304 16.13 -8.50 5.41
C TYR A 304 17.60 -8.08 5.54
N LYS A 305 18.20 -7.73 4.40
CA LYS A 305 19.50 -7.07 4.29
C LYS A 305 19.36 -5.65 3.76
N LEU A 306 18.31 -5.39 2.99
CA LEU A 306 18.03 -4.11 2.36
C LEU A 306 16.56 -3.74 2.57
N VAL A 307 16.31 -2.51 3.00
CA VAL A 307 14.96 -1.94 3.07
C VAL A 307 14.94 -0.62 2.29
N TYR A 308 14.10 -0.55 1.27
CA TYR A 308 13.75 0.69 0.59
C TYR A 308 12.70 1.44 1.40
N VAL A 309 12.88 2.74 1.55
CA VAL A 309 11.96 3.64 2.26
C VAL A 309 11.50 4.72 1.29
N PRO A 310 10.38 4.50 0.58
CA PRO A 310 9.82 5.49 -0.34
C PRO A 310 9.41 6.78 0.38
N LYS A 311 8.70 6.66 1.52
CA LYS A 311 8.26 7.73 2.42
C LYS A 311 8.22 7.26 3.87
N LEU A 312 8.75 8.06 4.80
CA LEU A 312 8.69 7.86 6.25
C LEU A 312 8.99 9.20 6.96
N THR A 313 8.19 10.22 6.68
CA THR A 313 8.36 11.55 7.28
C THR A 313 7.92 11.56 8.74
N TRP A 314 6.84 10.84 9.03
CA TRP A 314 6.28 10.67 10.38
C TRP A 314 6.55 9.26 10.89
N SER A 315 6.90 9.14 12.17
CA SER A 315 7.22 7.86 12.79
C SER A 315 6.94 7.89 14.30
N GLU A 316 7.28 6.81 15.00
CA GLU A 316 7.27 6.71 16.45
C GLU A 316 8.59 6.15 16.97
N GLN A 317 8.92 6.47 18.22
CA GLN A 317 10.19 6.08 18.85
C GLN A 317 10.45 4.57 18.79
N ALA A 318 9.41 3.75 18.97
CA ALA A 318 9.53 2.30 18.92
C ALA A 318 9.97 1.80 17.53
N LEU A 319 9.46 2.39 16.45
CA LEU A 319 9.88 2.06 15.09
C LEU A 319 11.30 2.58 14.83
N ASN A 320 11.60 3.81 15.24
CA ASN A 320 12.94 4.41 15.07
C ASN A 320 14.02 3.55 15.71
N LYS A 321 13.77 3.03 16.92
CA LYS A 321 14.67 2.11 17.61
C LYS A 321 14.90 0.82 16.81
N LYS A 322 13.85 0.20 16.29
CA LYS A 322 13.96 -1.02 15.47
C LYS A 322 14.74 -0.78 14.17
N LEU A 323 14.55 0.37 13.53
CA LEU A 323 15.34 0.76 12.35
C LEU A 323 16.82 0.97 12.70
N LEU A 324 17.11 1.65 13.81
CA LEU A 324 18.48 1.85 14.28
C LEU A 324 19.17 0.51 14.60
N GLU A 325 18.46 -0.42 15.25
CA GLU A 325 18.95 -1.77 15.53
C GLU A 325 19.24 -2.53 14.24
N PHE A 326 18.32 -2.51 13.27
CA PHE A 326 18.51 -3.13 11.95
C PHE A 326 19.78 -2.63 11.26
N ILE A 327 19.97 -1.32 11.19
CA ILE A 327 21.15 -0.72 10.53
C ILE A 327 22.41 -1.05 11.33
N SER A 328 22.39 -0.87 12.65
CA SER A 328 23.55 -1.15 13.52
C SER A 328 24.02 -2.60 13.38
N ASN A 329 23.10 -3.52 13.12
CA ASN A 329 23.39 -4.94 12.93
C ASN A 329 23.94 -5.31 11.55
N GLY A 330 23.96 -4.39 10.59
CA GLY A 330 24.47 -4.60 9.23
C GLY A 330 23.43 -4.43 8.12
N GLY A 331 22.22 -4.00 8.45
CA GLY A 331 21.17 -3.68 7.49
C GLY A 331 21.48 -2.41 6.68
N THR A 332 20.94 -2.33 5.47
CA THR A 332 21.00 -1.14 4.62
C THR A 332 19.62 -0.53 4.48
N LEU A 333 19.50 0.78 4.73
CA LEU A 333 18.34 1.57 4.29
C LEU A 333 18.67 2.36 3.03
N ILE A 334 17.76 2.36 2.07
CA ILE A 334 17.78 3.30 0.94
C ILE A 334 16.54 4.17 1.06
N VAL A 335 16.78 5.44 1.38
CA VAL A 335 15.74 6.40 1.77
C VAL A 335 15.54 7.39 0.64
N PHE A 336 14.38 7.33 0.01
CA PHE A 336 13.97 8.26 -1.05
C PHE A 336 13.20 9.46 -0.52
N ASP A 337 12.84 9.46 0.77
CA ASP A 337 12.16 10.55 1.43
C ASP A 337 13.15 11.61 1.94
N PRO A 338 13.22 12.81 1.35
CA PRO A 338 14.08 13.85 1.88
C PRO A 338 13.67 14.32 3.28
N ARG A 339 12.40 14.11 3.66
CA ARG A 339 11.86 14.44 4.98
C ARG A 339 11.88 13.24 5.94
N PHE A 340 12.63 12.19 5.62
CA PHE A 340 12.82 11.00 6.46
C PHE A 340 13.00 11.35 7.94
N LEU A 341 12.15 10.73 8.77
CA LEU A 341 12.12 10.86 10.23
C LEU A 341 12.17 12.31 10.70
N THR A 342 11.36 13.20 10.11
CA THR A 342 11.31 14.59 10.60
C THR A 342 10.53 14.68 11.90
N TRP A 343 9.39 13.98 11.98
CA TRP A 343 8.44 14.16 13.09
C TRP A 343 8.08 12.84 13.77
N ASN A 344 8.01 12.86 15.09
CA ASN A 344 7.27 11.87 15.86
C ASN A 344 5.77 12.16 15.76
N ARG A 345 4.92 11.14 16.00
CA ARG A 345 3.45 11.29 16.02
C ARG A 345 2.92 12.26 17.08
N ASP A 346 3.69 12.59 18.10
CA ASP A 346 3.34 13.63 19.08
C ASP A 346 3.68 15.06 18.60
N GLY A 347 4.32 15.19 17.43
CA GLY A 347 4.77 16.45 16.84
C GLY A 347 6.16 16.89 17.28
N SER A 348 6.86 16.13 18.13
CA SER A 348 8.26 16.38 18.45
C SER A 348 9.18 15.99 17.28
N ILE A 349 10.38 16.57 17.23
CA ILE A 349 11.40 16.24 16.22
C ILE A 349 12.03 14.89 16.59
N VAL A 350 12.29 14.04 15.60
CA VAL A 350 13.04 12.80 15.81
C VAL A 350 14.53 13.12 16.01
N ALA A 351 15.06 12.81 17.19
CA ALA A 351 16.44 13.14 17.55
C ALA A 351 17.47 12.37 16.72
N GLU A 352 17.14 11.14 16.33
CA GLU A 352 18.03 10.24 15.60
C GLU A 352 18.18 10.60 14.12
N ARG A 353 17.33 11.49 13.58
CA ARG A 353 17.29 11.81 12.15
C ARG A 353 18.66 12.19 11.60
N ALA A 354 19.34 13.14 12.24
CA ALA A 354 20.61 13.65 11.75
C ALA A 354 21.70 12.59 11.76
N ILE A 355 21.70 11.71 12.77
CA ILE A 355 22.63 10.60 12.91
C ILE A 355 22.38 9.55 11.82
N LEU A 356 21.11 9.24 11.52
CA LEU A 356 20.75 8.24 10.52
C LEU A 356 20.98 8.75 9.10
N ALA A 357 20.48 9.94 8.77
CA ALA A 357 20.59 10.51 7.43
C ALA A 357 22.01 11.01 7.09
N GLY A 358 22.84 11.29 8.11
CA GLY A 358 24.16 11.89 7.91
C GLY A 358 24.10 13.36 7.47
N VAL A 359 23.01 14.05 7.83
CA VAL A 359 22.73 15.45 7.47
C VAL A 359 22.06 16.16 8.65
N ALA A 360 22.57 17.33 9.04
CA ALA A 360 22.03 18.09 10.16
C ALA A 360 20.67 18.74 9.85
N SER A 361 20.54 19.40 8.69
CA SER A 361 19.30 20.07 8.30
C SER A 361 19.10 20.10 6.78
N ILE A 362 17.86 20.36 6.38
CA ILE A 362 17.43 20.45 4.99
C ILE A 362 16.71 21.77 4.75
N THR A 363 16.89 22.34 3.56
CA THR A 363 16.15 23.54 3.14
C THR A 363 15.54 23.32 1.75
N PRO A 364 14.26 23.65 1.53
CA PRO A 364 13.62 23.43 0.23
C PRO A 364 14.36 24.13 -0.90
N ARG A 365 14.49 23.45 -2.04
CA ARG A 365 15.08 24.02 -3.27
C ARG A 365 14.31 23.59 -4.50
N ASN A 366 14.46 24.32 -5.61
CA ASN A 366 14.08 23.80 -6.92
C ASN A 366 15.28 23.11 -7.55
N ALA A 367 15.20 21.79 -7.72
CA ALA A 367 16.16 21.03 -8.49
C ALA A 367 15.68 20.83 -9.94
N GLU A 368 16.65 20.58 -10.82
CA GLU A 368 16.37 20.03 -12.15
C GLU A 368 15.82 18.61 -12.06
N LYS A 369 15.30 18.07 -13.17
CA LYS A 369 14.69 16.74 -13.23
C LYS A 369 15.69 15.57 -13.26
N THR A 370 16.91 15.78 -12.79
CA THR A 370 17.99 14.77 -12.79
C THR A 370 18.97 15.03 -11.67
N LEU A 371 19.53 13.95 -11.10
CA LEU A 371 20.74 13.99 -10.28
C LEU A 371 21.80 13.03 -10.85
N ILE A 372 23.06 13.17 -10.43
CA ILE A 372 24.15 12.28 -10.80
C ILE A 372 24.57 11.52 -9.54
N CYS A 373 24.43 10.19 -9.53
CA CYS A 373 24.81 9.32 -8.42
C CYS A 373 25.87 8.33 -8.90
N ASN A 374 27.05 8.32 -8.27
CA ASN A 374 28.21 7.50 -8.67
C ASN A 374 28.53 7.58 -10.18
N GLY A 375 28.41 8.78 -10.77
CA GLY A 375 28.65 9.00 -12.20
C GLY A 375 27.49 8.64 -13.13
N VAL A 376 26.38 8.13 -12.61
CA VAL A 376 25.18 7.76 -13.40
C VAL A 376 24.09 8.81 -13.21
N SER A 377 23.50 9.27 -14.31
CA SER A 377 22.36 10.19 -14.27
C SER A 377 21.08 9.44 -13.87
N LEU A 378 20.43 9.86 -12.78
CA LEU A 378 19.16 9.32 -12.31
C LEU A 378 18.07 10.38 -12.50
N PRO A 379 16.98 10.08 -13.23
CA PRO A 379 15.89 11.03 -13.43
C PRO A 379 15.08 11.25 -12.15
N LEU A 380 14.59 12.48 -11.98
CA LEU A 380 13.64 12.88 -10.94
C LEU A 380 12.32 13.25 -11.59
N THR A 381 11.23 12.73 -11.03
CA THR A 381 9.89 12.95 -11.58
C THR A 381 9.17 14.08 -10.84
N PRO A 382 8.39 14.92 -11.57
CA PRO A 382 7.57 15.93 -10.92
C PRO A 382 6.55 15.32 -9.96
N ASN A 383 6.33 15.99 -8.83
CA ASN A 383 5.37 15.58 -7.84
C ASN A 383 3.93 15.73 -8.36
N ALA A 384 3.14 14.66 -8.28
CA ALA A 384 1.75 14.61 -8.67
C ALA A 384 0.89 14.11 -7.49
N ASN A 385 -0.38 14.54 -7.45
CA ASN A 385 -1.42 14.06 -6.53
C ASN A 385 -1.20 14.26 -5.02
N VAL A 386 -0.03 14.73 -4.60
CA VAL A 386 0.27 15.18 -3.23
C VAL A 386 0.62 16.67 -3.27
N GLN A 387 0.08 17.46 -2.35
CA GLN A 387 0.46 18.86 -2.24
C GLN A 387 1.75 18.98 -1.41
N LEU A 388 2.77 19.62 -1.99
CA LEU A 388 4.00 19.93 -1.27
C LEU A 388 3.88 21.31 -0.58
N PRO A 389 4.49 21.52 0.59
CA PRO A 389 4.43 22.81 1.30
C PRO A 389 5.01 24.00 0.53
N THR A 390 5.76 23.75 -0.55
CA THR A 390 6.65 24.74 -1.19
C THR A 390 6.39 24.95 -2.68
N GLY A 391 5.31 24.38 -3.25
CA GLY A 391 4.97 24.53 -4.68
C GLY A 391 6.04 24.02 -5.66
N MET A 392 7.01 23.26 -5.16
CA MET A 392 8.15 22.76 -5.93
C MET A 392 7.70 21.72 -6.95
N LYS A 393 8.33 21.73 -8.12
CA LYS A 393 8.05 20.74 -9.18
C LYS A 393 8.52 19.34 -8.79
N VAL A 394 9.71 19.25 -8.22
CA VAL A 394 10.29 18.03 -7.66
C VAL A 394 10.49 18.29 -6.16
N GLU A 395 10.13 17.34 -5.31
CA GLU A 395 10.40 17.45 -3.87
C GLU A 395 11.92 17.28 -3.65
N SER A 396 12.66 18.38 -3.52
CA SER A 396 14.13 18.44 -3.45
C SER A 396 14.65 19.46 -2.43
N TYR A 397 15.75 19.14 -1.77
CA TYR A 397 16.31 19.95 -0.68
C TYR A 397 17.82 20.16 -0.84
N ASP A 398 18.29 21.32 -0.40
CA ASP A 398 19.71 21.53 -0.10
C ASP A 398 20.04 20.92 1.26
N LEU A 399 21.24 20.35 1.37
CA LEU A 399 21.72 19.67 2.57
C LEU A 399 22.74 20.53 3.31
N SER A 400 22.57 20.65 4.63
CA SER A 400 23.50 21.37 5.51
C SER A 400 24.03 20.46 6.62
N GLY A 401 25.30 20.65 6.99
CA GLY A 401 25.97 19.82 8.00
C GLY A 401 26.05 18.35 7.59
N VAL A 402 26.44 18.08 6.35
CA VAL A 402 26.63 16.72 5.83
C VAL A 402 27.84 16.08 6.50
N THR A 403 27.61 14.95 7.17
CA THR A 403 28.67 14.14 7.83
C THR A 403 28.93 12.83 7.10
N GLY A 404 27.96 12.33 6.35
CA GLY A 404 28.12 11.15 5.49
C GLY A 404 28.92 11.45 4.22
N LYS A 405 29.27 10.40 3.48
CA LYS A 405 29.94 10.49 2.19
C LYS A 405 28.94 10.92 1.11
N VAL A 406 29.17 12.06 0.47
CA VAL A 406 28.39 12.46 -0.72
C VAL A 406 28.72 11.52 -1.87
N ILE A 407 27.72 10.79 -2.36
CA ILE A 407 27.84 9.86 -3.50
C ILE A 407 27.02 10.31 -4.72
N GLY A 408 26.23 11.37 -4.57
CA GLY A 408 25.51 11.98 -5.68
C GLY A 408 25.25 13.46 -5.48
N VAL A 409 25.11 14.16 -6.60
CA VAL A 409 24.96 15.62 -6.67
C VAL A 409 23.86 16.01 -7.65
N TYR A 410 23.28 17.19 -7.44
CA TYR A 410 22.45 17.86 -8.44
C TYR A 410 23.32 18.44 -9.56
N ALA A 411 22.69 18.96 -10.62
CA ALA A 411 23.38 19.54 -11.78
C ALA A 411 24.30 20.73 -11.44
N ASP A 412 24.03 21.43 -10.34
CA ASP A 412 24.83 22.54 -9.81
C ASP A 412 25.95 22.10 -8.84
N ASN A 413 26.19 20.78 -8.74
CA ASN A 413 27.11 20.13 -7.81
C ASN A 413 26.72 20.18 -6.33
N ALA A 414 25.52 20.67 -5.98
CA ALA A 414 25.04 20.59 -4.60
C ALA A 414 24.80 19.11 -4.20
N PRO A 415 25.11 18.70 -2.96
CA PRO A 415 24.90 17.32 -2.50
C PRO A 415 23.44 16.89 -2.64
N ALA A 416 23.23 15.72 -3.27
CA ALA A 416 21.90 15.16 -3.52
C ALA A 416 21.73 13.74 -2.95
N VAL A 417 22.81 12.99 -2.78
CA VAL A 417 22.78 11.63 -2.22
C VAL A 417 23.93 11.45 -1.25
N VAL A 418 23.62 11.02 -0.03
CA VAL A 418 24.58 10.82 1.06
C VAL A 418 24.56 9.35 1.49
N GLU A 419 25.71 8.70 1.48
CA GLU A 419 25.93 7.40 2.11
C GLU A 419 26.50 7.62 3.51
N ASN A 420 25.78 7.19 4.52
CA ASN A 420 26.15 7.37 5.91
C ASN A 420 26.26 6.01 6.61
N MET A 421 27.41 5.75 7.25
CA MET A 421 27.66 4.51 7.98
C MET A 421 27.11 4.62 9.41
N VAL A 422 26.34 3.62 9.85
CA VAL A 422 25.79 3.57 11.20
C VAL A 422 25.99 2.16 11.75
N GLY A 423 26.87 2.03 12.75
CA GLY A 423 27.30 0.71 13.24
C GLY A 423 27.93 -0.12 12.13
N ARG A 424 27.41 -1.33 11.87
CA ARG A 424 27.88 -2.22 10.80
C ARG A 424 27.14 -2.03 9.47
N GLY A 425 26.07 -1.25 9.44
CA GLY A 425 25.23 -1.02 8.27
C GLY A 425 25.35 0.41 7.75
N LYS A 426 24.43 0.77 6.85
CA LYS A 426 24.44 2.08 6.22
C LYS A 426 23.06 2.60 5.84
N VAL A 427 22.98 3.91 5.67
CA VAL A 427 21.83 4.62 5.09
C VAL A 427 22.29 5.32 3.83
N ILE A 428 21.61 5.08 2.72
CA ILE A 428 21.74 5.89 1.50
C ILE A 428 20.54 6.83 1.47
N PHE A 429 20.79 8.10 1.74
CA PHE A 429 19.78 9.14 1.86
C PHE A 429 19.75 10.03 0.61
N PHE A 430 18.58 10.15 -0.01
CA PHE A 430 18.33 11.06 -1.12
C PHE A 430 17.73 12.37 -0.63
N ALA A 431 18.32 13.48 -1.05
CA ALA A 431 17.85 14.83 -0.78
C ALA A 431 16.64 15.23 -1.64
N SER A 432 16.15 14.32 -2.48
CA SER A 432 14.99 14.51 -3.34
C SER A 432 14.16 13.23 -3.43
N GLN A 433 12.84 13.37 -3.56
CA GLN A 433 11.94 12.27 -3.92
C GLN A 433 12.03 11.99 -5.42
N PRO A 434 12.59 10.85 -5.86
CA PRO A 434 12.72 10.57 -7.29
C PRO A 434 11.39 10.21 -7.95
N PHE A 435 10.44 9.69 -7.17
CA PHE A 435 9.22 9.03 -7.62
C PHE A 435 7.97 9.87 -7.30
N GLY A 436 8.02 11.16 -7.63
CA GLY A 436 6.89 12.09 -7.50
C GLY A 436 5.69 11.75 -8.39
N ASN A 437 5.88 10.96 -9.46
CA ASN A 437 4.80 10.36 -10.23
C ASN A 437 5.17 8.96 -10.77
N SER A 438 4.22 8.27 -11.40
CA SER A 438 4.39 6.89 -11.89
C SER A 438 5.02 6.74 -13.28
N SER A 439 5.56 7.79 -13.91
CA SER A 439 6.14 7.69 -15.27
C SER A 439 7.28 6.66 -15.36
N LEU A 440 8.06 6.50 -14.30
CA LEU A 440 9.15 5.53 -14.21
C LEU A 440 8.68 4.06 -14.13
N ALA A 441 7.38 3.82 -13.93
CA ALA A 441 6.83 2.47 -14.08
C ALA A 441 6.77 2.01 -15.54
N LEU A 442 6.70 2.95 -16.50
CA LEU A 442 6.73 2.64 -17.94
C LEU A 442 8.16 2.49 -18.44
N GLN A 443 9.01 3.45 -18.07
CA GLN A 443 10.40 3.52 -18.46
C GLN A 443 11.24 3.82 -17.22
N PRO A 444 11.81 2.79 -16.58
CA PRO A 444 12.56 2.96 -15.34
C PRO A 444 13.89 3.68 -15.57
N GLU A 445 14.37 3.77 -16.82
CA GLU A 445 15.65 4.39 -17.16
C GLU A 445 16.78 3.79 -16.31
N ASN A 446 17.77 4.61 -15.95
CA ASN A 446 18.89 4.22 -15.09
C ASN A 446 18.49 3.86 -13.65
N TRP A 447 17.22 4.04 -13.24
CA TRP A 447 16.78 3.49 -11.96
C TRP A 447 16.78 1.96 -11.99
N LYS A 448 16.47 1.31 -13.11
CA LYS A 448 16.54 -0.15 -13.20
C LYS A 448 17.93 -0.65 -12.80
N ASP A 449 18.97 -0.07 -13.39
CA ASP A 449 20.36 -0.44 -13.13
C ASP A 449 20.77 -0.14 -11.68
N PHE A 450 20.29 0.98 -11.11
CA PHE A 450 20.49 1.28 -9.69
C PHE A 450 19.93 0.17 -8.79
N PHE A 451 18.67 -0.24 -9.00
CA PHE A 451 18.03 -1.29 -8.22
C PHE A 451 18.67 -2.67 -8.44
N GLU A 452 19.10 -2.99 -9.67
CA GLU A 452 19.86 -4.21 -9.97
C GLU A 452 21.19 -4.28 -9.21
N ALA A 453 21.94 -3.18 -9.18
CA ALA A 453 23.21 -3.13 -8.44
C ALA A 453 23.02 -3.33 -6.93
N GLN A 454 21.92 -2.82 -6.36
CA GLN A 454 21.60 -3.07 -4.95
C GLN A 454 21.24 -4.53 -4.69
N ALA A 455 20.40 -5.12 -5.56
CA ALA A 455 20.03 -6.53 -5.47
C ALA A 455 21.28 -7.43 -5.55
N GLU A 456 22.20 -7.15 -6.47
CA GLU A 456 23.47 -7.86 -6.61
C GLU A 456 24.32 -7.75 -5.33
N THR A 457 24.43 -6.55 -4.77
CA THR A 457 25.22 -6.28 -3.55
C THR A 457 24.79 -7.17 -2.38
N ILE A 458 23.49 -7.39 -2.20
CA ILE A 458 22.95 -8.25 -1.12
C ILE A 458 22.70 -9.70 -1.56
N LYS A 459 23.03 -10.03 -2.82
CA LYS A 459 22.77 -11.33 -3.45
C LYS A 459 21.30 -11.71 -3.37
N GLU A 460 20.42 -10.75 -3.63
CA GLU A 460 19.00 -10.99 -3.87
C GLU A 460 18.81 -11.59 -5.26
N LYS A 461 17.86 -12.51 -5.42
CA LYS A 461 17.60 -13.10 -6.73
C LYS A 461 16.80 -12.12 -7.59
N SER A 462 17.37 -11.75 -8.75
CA SER A 462 16.71 -11.01 -9.83
C SER A 462 16.37 -11.94 -11.01
N ASN A 463 15.68 -11.41 -12.03
CA ASN A 463 15.26 -12.17 -13.22
C ASN A 463 14.43 -13.42 -12.88
N LEU A 464 13.59 -13.34 -11.83
CA LEU A 464 12.75 -14.45 -11.42
C LEU A 464 11.62 -14.69 -12.44
N PRO A 465 11.45 -15.92 -12.95
CA PRO A 465 10.43 -16.23 -13.97
C PRO A 465 8.98 -15.97 -13.53
N ILE A 466 8.71 -15.89 -12.21
CA ILE A 466 7.36 -15.61 -11.69
C ILE A 466 6.83 -14.27 -12.19
N TRP A 467 7.70 -13.28 -12.42
CA TRP A 467 7.30 -11.95 -12.89
C TRP A 467 6.84 -11.94 -14.36
N ASP A 468 7.26 -12.94 -15.14
CA ASP A 468 6.84 -13.17 -16.52
C ASP A 468 5.57 -14.05 -16.62
N LEU A 469 4.95 -14.39 -15.49
CA LEU A 469 3.72 -15.19 -15.50
C LEU A 469 2.63 -14.45 -16.27
N THR A 470 2.12 -15.12 -17.30
CA THR A 470 0.90 -14.73 -18.01
C THR A 470 0.02 -15.96 -18.18
N LEU A 471 -1.25 -15.83 -17.83
CA LEU A 471 -2.25 -16.86 -18.12
C LEU A 471 -2.39 -17.03 -19.64
N PRO A 472 -2.46 -18.26 -20.14
CA PRO A 472 -2.55 -18.51 -21.56
C PRO A 472 -3.85 -17.91 -22.12
N GLU A 473 -3.82 -17.54 -23.40
CA GLU A 473 -5.06 -17.23 -24.11
C GLU A 473 -6.00 -18.43 -24.00
N SER A 474 -7.23 -18.16 -23.56
CA SER A 474 -8.17 -19.24 -23.31
C SER A 474 -8.65 -19.84 -24.63
N ILE A 475 -8.38 -21.14 -24.87
CA ILE A 475 -9.14 -21.89 -25.88
C ILE A 475 -10.54 -22.04 -25.29
N LEU A 476 -11.46 -21.18 -25.72
CA LEU A 476 -12.83 -21.07 -25.22
C LEU A 476 -13.45 -22.45 -24.94
N LYS A 477 -13.48 -22.86 -23.67
CA LYS A 477 -14.15 -24.10 -23.23
C LYS A 477 -15.68 -24.04 -23.31
N TYR A 478 -16.21 -22.86 -23.61
CA TYR A 478 -17.65 -22.58 -23.63
C TYR A 478 -18.08 -21.99 -24.99
N PRO A 479 -17.96 -22.74 -26.10
CA PRO A 479 -18.40 -22.26 -27.43
C PRO A 479 -19.93 -22.10 -27.52
N ASN A 480 -20.68 -22.82 -26.68
CA ASN A 480 -22.14 -22.82 -26.71
C ASN A 480 -22.79 -21.87 -25.69
N LEU A 481 -21.99 -21.15 -24.89
CA LEU A 481 -22.52 -20.15 -23.96
C LEU A 481 -23.05 -18.96 -24.77
N LYS A 482 -24.26 -18.49 -24.45
CA LYS A 482 -24.89 -17.33 -25.09
C LYS A 482 -25.05 -16.18 -24.09
N PRO A 483 -25.05 -14.92 -24.54
CA PRO A 483 -25.37 -13.78 -23.68
C PRO A 483 -26.73 -13.97 -22.98
N LEU A 484 -26.84 -13.49 -21.75
CA LEU A 484 -28.15 -13.33 -21.12
C LEU A 484 -28.90 -12.22 -21.87
N GLN A 485 -30.15 -12.52 -22.28
CA GLN A 485 -31.03 -11.57 -22.97
C GLN A 485 -31.70 -10.61 -22.00
#